data_AF-A0A0E9S862-F1
#
_entry.id   AF-A0A0E9S862-F1
#
_cell.length_a   1.000
_cell.length_b   1.000
_cell.length_c   1.000
_cell.angle_alpha   90.00
_cell.angle_beta   90.00
_cell.angle_gamma   90.00
#
_symmetry.space_group_name_H-M   'P 1'
#
loop_
_entity.id
_entity.type
_entity.pdbx_description
1 polymer ?
#
loop_
_entity_poly.entity_id
_entity_poly.type
_entity_poly.pdbx_seq_one_letter_code
_entity_poly.pdbx_strand_id
1 'polypeptide(L)' 'MAVDVKSRTKRYEKLDFLGEGQFATVYKARDKTTNTIVAIKRIKVGHRTEAKDGIKQDSPP' A
#
# COMPACT_ATOMS: atom_id res chain seq x y z
N MET A 1 18.60 -6.83 -8.51
CA MET A 1 17.97 -7.90 -7.71
C MET A 1 16.60 -7.43 -7.26
N ALA A 2 15.53 -7.86 -7.92
CA ALA A 2 14.19 -7.67 -7.39
C ALA A 2 14.10 -8.52 -6.12
N VAL A 3 14.11 -7.88 -4.95
CA VAL A 3 13.89 -8.57 -3.68
C VAL A 3 12.56 -9.30 -3.80
N ASP A 4 12.62 -10.62 -3.88
CA ASP A 4 11.45 -11.47 -4.09
C ASP A 4 10.47 -11.25 -2.92
N VAL A 5 9.44 -10.43 -3.17
CA VAL A 5 8.39 -10.11 -2.19
C VAL A 5 7.64 -11.38 -1.75
N LYS A 6 7.68 -12.45 -2.56
CA LYS A 6 7.06 -13.74 -2.22
C LYS A 6 7.73 -14.42 -1.02
N SER A 7 9.03 -14.24 -0.80
CA SER A 7 9.75 -14.76 0.37
C SER A 7 9.27 -14.15 1.70
N ARG A 8 9.00 -12.83 1.74
CA ARG A 8 8.52 -12.14 2.95
C ARG A 8 7.08 -12.47 3.32
N THR A 9 6.26 -12.91 2.36
CA THR A 9 4.87 -13.34 2.58
C THR A 9 4.76 -14.51 3.56
N LYS A 10 5.81 -15.33 3.73
CA LYS A 10 5.77 -16.45 4.68
C LYS A 10 5.83 -16.02 6.14
N ARG A 11 6.37 -14.85 6.49
CA ARG A 11 6.52 -14.44 7.91
C ARG A 11 5.26 -13.77 8.46
N TYR A 12 4.58 -12.98 7.64
CA TYR A 12 3.42 -12.22 8.06
C TYR A 12 2.13 -12.87 7.57
N GLU A 13 1.24 -13.16 8.50
CA GLU A 13 -0.11 -13.63 8.21
C GLU A 13 -1.04 -12.43 8.08
N LYS A 14 -1.61 -12.22 6.89
CA LYS A 14 -2.58 -11.15 6.68
C LYS A 14 -3.88 -11.50 7.41
N LEU A 15 -4.34 -10.61 8.28
CA LEU A 15 -5.54 -10.81 9.10
C LEU A 15 -6.72 -10.02 8.56
N ASP A 16 -6.56 -8.72 8.36
CA ASP A 16 -7.68 -7.83 8.04
C ASP A 16 -7.25 -6.66 7.16
N PHE A 17 -8.22 -6.02 6.52
CA PHE A 17 -8.03 -4.77 5.82
C PHE A 17 -8.22 -3.59 6.78
N LEU A 18 -7.30 -2.63 6.74
CA LEU A 18 -7.38 -1.43 7.58
C LEU A 18 -7.77 -0.19 6.78
N GLY A 19 -7.39 -0.10 5.51
CA GLY A 19 -7.71 1.06 4.69
C GLY A 19 -6.94 1.15 3.39
N GLU A 20 -7.43 1.97 2.48
CA GLU A 20 -6.83 2.26 1.19
C GLU A 20 -6.68 3.76 0.99
N GLY A 21 -5.47 4.20 0.69
CA GLY A 21 -5.18 5.57 0.29
C GLY A 21 -4.70 5.65 -1.15
N GLN A 22 -4.50 6.88 -1.64
CA GLN A 22 -4.01 7.16 -2.99
C GLN A 22 -2.68 6.44 -3.28
N PHE A 23 -1.79 6.38 -2.30
CA PHE A 23 -0.42 5.89 -2.49
C PHE A 23 -0.17 4.45 -2.01
N ALA A 24 -1.09 3.87 -1.22
CA ALA A 24 -0.87 2.57 -0.61
C ALA A 24 -2.18 1.93 -0.11
N THR A 25 -2.14 0.61 0.05
CA THR A 25 -3.16 -0.16 0.76
C THR A 25 -2.57 -0.72 2.06
N VAL A 26 -3.31 -0.62 3.17
CA VAL A 26 -2.86 -1.02 4.50
C VAL A 26 -3.67 -2.21 5.00
N TYR A 27 -2.97 -3.22 5.52
CA TYR A 27 -3.55 -4.42 6.08
C TYR A 27 -3.05 -4.68 7.50
N LYS A 28 -3.91 -5.20 8.36
CA LYS A 28 -3.54 -5.80 9.63
C LYS A 28 -2.92 -7.17 9.34
N ALA A 29 -1.82 -7.47 10.00
CA ALA A 29 -1.16 -8.76 9.89
C ALA A 29 -0.61 -9.20 11.25
N ARG A 30 -0.37 -10.50 11.39
CA ARG A 30 0.36 -11.09 12.51
C ARG A 30 1.76 -11.43 12.07
N ASP A 31 2.77 -10.95 12.79
CA ASP A 31 4.12 -11.48 12.64
C ASP A 31 4.21 -12.84 13.33
N LYS A 32 4.42 -13.91 12.57
CA LYS A 32 4.45 -15.27 13.11
C LYS A 32 5.68 -15.58 13.96
N THR A 33 6.74 -14.78 13.90
CA THR A 33 7.94 -15.01 14.72
C THR A 33 7.85 -14.34 16.09
N THR A 34 7.29 -13.13 16.15
CA THR A 34 7.15 -12.37 17.41
C THR A 34 5.76 -12.47 18.01
N ASN A 35 4.82 -13.06 17.27
CA ASN A 35 3.41 -13.18 17.64
C ASN A 35 2.69 -11.83 17.83
N THR A 36 3.22 -10.76 17.25
CA THR A 36 2.71 -9.39 17.40
C THR A 36 1.78 -9.00 16.25
N ILE A 37 0.86 -8.08 16.54
CA ILE A 37 -0.01 -7.47 15.53
C ILE A 37 0.72 -6.28 14.91
N VAL A 38 0.79 -6.25 13.58
CA VAL A 38 1.47 -5.23 12.80
C VAL A 38 0.58 -4.73 11.67
N ALA A 39 0.89 -3.55 11.13
CA ALA A 39 0.28 -3.04 9.90
C ALA A 39 1.27 -3.17 8.73
N ILE A 40 0.80 -3.72 7.60
CA ILE A 40 1.57 -3.82 6.35
C ILE A 40 1.05 -2.77 5.38
N LYS A 41 1.91 -1.82 5.02
CA LYS A 41 1.63 -0.80 3.99
C LYS A 41 2.18 -1.27 2.64
N ARG A 42 1.29 -1.71 1.75
CA ARG A 42 1.63 -2.07 0.37
C ARG A 42 1.58 -0.81 -0.49
N ILE A 43 2.74 -0.34 -0.93
CA ILE A 43 2.84 0.83 -1.81
C ILE A 43 2.25 0.51 -3.17
N LYS A 44 1.36 1.38 -3.66
CA LYS A 44 0.83 1.31 -5.03
C LYS A 44 1.87 1.95 -5.94
N VAL A 45 2.65 1.11 -6.63
CA VAL A 45 3.53 1.59 -7.69
C VAL A 45 2.63 1.86 -8.90
N GLY A 46 2.15 3.10 -9.02
CA GLY A 46 1.52 3.55 -10.26
C GLY A 46 2.54 3.53 -11.38
N HIS A 47 2.16 3.05 -12.57
CA HIS A 47 2.83 3.52 -13.77
C HIS A 47 2.59 5.04 -13.84
N ARG A 48 3.63 5.80 -14.18
CA ARG A 48 3.56 7.26 -14.36
C ARG A 48 2.79 7.60 -15.65
N THR A 49 1.52 7.21 -15.69
CA THR A 49 0.51 7.45 -16.72
C THR A 49 -0.79 7.44 -15.89
N GLU A 50 -1.40 8.54 -15.48
CA GLU A 50 -1.47 9.89 -16.02
C GLU A 50 -1.42 10.89 -14.85
N ALA A 51 -0.43 11.78 -14.85
CA ALA A 51 -0.57 13.09 -14.21
C ALA A 51 -1.22 14.05 -15.21
N LYS A 52 -2.32 13.61 -15.84
CA LYS A 52 -3.14 14.40 -16.77
C LYS A 52 -4.59 14.29 -16.31
N ASP A 53 -4.93 15.11 -15.33
CA ASP A 53 -6.22 15.77 -15.14
C ASP A 53 -6.45 16.02 -13.66
N GLY A 54 -6.51 17.31 -13.29
CA GLY A 54 -6.84 17.69 -11.92
C GLY A 54 -6.51 19.11 -11.47
N ILE A 55 -5.90 19.97 -12.31
CA ILE A 55 -5.88 21.41 -12.01
C ILE A 55 -7.04 22.06 -12.77
N LYS A 56 -8.24 22.01 -12.17
CA LYS A 56 -9.26 23.02 -12.41
C LYS A 56 -9.39 23.82 -11.12
N GLN A 57 -8.87 25.04 -11.11
CA GLN A 57 -9.26 26.08 -10.17
C GLN A 57 -9.45 27.38 -10.96
N ASP A 58 -10.72 27.63 -11.24
CA ASP A 58 -11.41 28.91 -11.36
C ASP A 58 -10.79 30.02 -12.21
N SER A 59 -11.37 30.17 -13.40
CA SER A 59 -11.42 31.44 -14.11
C SER A 59 -12.25 32.43 -13.27
N PRO A 60 -11.72 33.57 -12.83
CA PRO A 60 -12.56 34.62 -12.26
C PRO A 60 -13.41 35.27 -13.38
N PRO A 61 -14.59 35.80 -13.05
CA PRO A 61 -15.47 36.50 -14.00
C PRO A 61 -14.85 37.78 -14.56
#